data_AF-A0AAE0H1D8-F1
#
_entry.id   AF-A0AAE0H1D8-F1
#
_cell.length_a   1.000
_cell.length_b   1.000
_cell.length_c   1.000
_cell.angle_alpha   90.00
_cell.angle_beta   90.00
_cell.angle_gamma   90.00
#
_symmetry.space_group_name_H-M   'P 1'
#
loop_
_entity.id
_entity.type
_entity.pdbx_description
1 polymer ?
#
loop_
_entity_poly.entity_id
_entity_poly.type
_entity_poly.pdbx_seq_one_letter_code
_entity_poly.pdbx_strand_id
1 'polypeptide(L)'
;MIEAEGDSVPVARPTDVSTCSTAPSPKAGTLEAMLPPVSKERRDELHKKFALWIVRNNRPLKIGESDPELRDIFDFIFQGGYTPPTYKLVTQYILELSVEGRQKVKAELLLLISQGVLPSIAGDLWSEGGIAIFGILIYWLDENMQYHEKLLGAIPFGDVRHTGPEIARATKICAANMGVGEIT
;
A
#
# COMPACT_ATOMS: atom_id res chain seq x y z
N MET A 1 -16.13 -32.29 36.70
CA MET A 1 -16.51 -32.60 38.09
C MET A 1 -15.69 -33.82 38.52
N ILE A 2 -14.46 -33.57 38.99
CA ILE A 2 -13.65 -34.49 39.79
C ILE A 2 -12.87 -33.56 40.72
N GLU A 3 -13.31 -33.51 41.97
CA GLU A 3 -12.60 -32.92 43.10
C GLU A 3 -11.61 -33.96 43.64
N ALA A 4 -10.45 -33.50 44.10
CA ALA A 4 -9.59 -34.24 45.01
C ALA A 4 -8.91 -33.24 45.94
N GLU A 5 -9.39 -33.22 47.17
CA GLU A 5 -8.79 -32.58 48.35
C GLU A 5 -7.59 -33.39 48.89
N GLY A 6 -6.81 -32.73 49.76
CA GLY A 6 -5.80 -33.34 50.66
C GLY A 6 -4.36 -33.05 50.21
N ASP A 7 -3.43 -32.53 51.01
CA ASP A 7 -3.35 -32.44 52.46
C ASP A 7 -2.40 -31.31 52.87
N SER A 8 -2.73 -30.70 54.01
CA SER A 8 -1.94 -29.71 54.75
C SER A 8 -0.85 -30.36 55.61
N VAL A 9 0.36 -29.79 55.64
CA VAL A 9 1.34 -30.02 56.71
C VAL A 9 1.94 -28.66 57.13
N PRO A 10 2.05 -28.36 58.45
CA PRO A 10 2.29 -27.02 58.96
C PRO A 10 3.78 -26.70 59.08
N VAL A 11 4.18 -25.43 58.92
CA VAL A 11 5.53 -24.97 59.27
C VAL A 11 5.47 -23.63 59.99
N ALA A 12 6.28 -23.54 61.04
CA ALA A 12 6.25 -22.60 62.14
C ALA A 12 6.47 -21.12 61.78
N ARG A 13 5.90 -20.24 62.59
CA ARG A 13 6.31 -18.83 62.71
C ARG A 13 7.62 -18.74 63.49
N PRO A 14 8.54 -17.87 63.05
CA PRO A 14 9.40 -17.12 63.94
C PRO A 14 9.06 -15.63 63.85
N THR A 15 8.71 -15.05 65.00
CA THR A 15 8.93 -13.64 65.30
C THR A 15 10.44 -13.37 65.27
N ASP A 16 10.88 -12.34 64.54
CA ASP A 16 11.62 -11.24 65.16
C ASP A 16 11.88 -10.08 64.20
N VAL A 17 11.73 -8.90 64.80
CA VAL A 17 11.91 -7.57 64.23
C VAL A 17 13.39 -7.36 63.94
N SER A 18 13.73 -7.04 62.69
CA SER A 18 15.01 -6.41 62.36
C SER A 18 14.74 -5.18 61.51
N THR A 19 14.91 -4.02 62.14
CA THR A 19 14.92 -2.71 61.50
C THR A 19 16.09 -2.62 60.53
N CYS A 20 15.81 -2.52 59.23
CA CYS A 20 16.81 -2.08 58.27
C CYS A 20 16.36 -0.76 57.63
N SER A 21 17.16 0.24 57.95
CA SER A 21 17.26 1.59 57.41
C SER A 21 16.79 1.77 55.96
N THR A 22 16.05 2.85 55.75
CA THR A 22 15.55 3.40 54.49
C THR A 22 16.59 3.44 53.37
N ALA A 23 16.33 2.71 52.28
CA ALA A 23 16.84 3.07 50.97
C ALA A 23 15.81 3.98 50.28
N PRO A 24 16.20 5.15 49.73
CA PRO A 24 15.27 5.95 48.95
C PRO A 24 14.85 5.16 47.70
N SER A 25 13.54 4.99 47.54
CA SER A 25 12.94 4.45 46.32
C SER A 25 13.50 5.21 45.10
N PRO A 26 14.01 4.53 44.06
CA PRO A 26 14.38 5.23 42.85
C PRO A 26 13.11 5.88 42.31
N LYS A 27 13.12 7.21 42.21
CA LYS A 27 12.10 7.96 41.48
C LYS A 27 12.08 7.38 40.07
N ALA A 28 10.98 6.73 39.72
CA ALA A 28 10.65 6.39 38.34
C ALA A 28 10.47 7.70 37.56
N GLY A 29 11.59 8.26 37.14
CA GLY A 29 11.69 9.38 36.22
C GLY A 29 12.26 8.86 34.91
N THR A 30 11.58 7.90 34.29
CA THR A 30 11.81 7.65 32.87
C THR A 30 11.07 8.76 32.14
N LEU A 31 11.75 9.87 31.87
CA LEU A 31 11.40 10.69 30.71
C LEU A 31 11.56 9.74 29.51
N GLU A 32 10.49 9.07 29.11
CA GLU A 32 10.40 8.51 27.76
C GLU A 32 10.63 9.69 26.83
N ALA A 33 11.88 9.82 26.37
CA ALA A 33 12.26 10.83 25.42
C ALA A 33 11.49 10.50 24.15
N MET A 34 10.33 11.14 23.97
CA MET A 34 9.57 11.06 22.74
C MET A 34 10.54 11.33 21.60
N LEU A 35 10.65 10.38 20.68
CA LEU A 35 11.47 10.53 19.50
C LEU A 35 11.11 11.86 18.82
N PRO A 36 12.11 12.65 18.37
CA PRO A 36 11.82 13.89 17.68
C PRO A 36 10.94 13.59 16.46
N PRO A 37 10.01 14.50 16.10
CA PRO A 37 9.16 14.31 14.95
C PRO A 37 10.01 14.04 13.72
N VAL A 38 9.57 13.06 12.91
CA VAL A 38 10.30 12.66 11.71
C VAL A 38 10.45 13.87 10.78
N SER A 39 11.65 14.05 10.21
CA SER A 39 11.90 15.15 9.28
C SER A 39 10.92 15.10 8.10
N LYS A 40 10.65 16.25 7.48
CA LYS A 40 9.72 16.35 6.36
C LYS A 40 10.11 15.39 5.23
N GLU A 41 11.38 15.34 4.88
CA GLU A 41 11.92 14.52 3.80
C GLU A 41 11.71 13.03 4.09
N ARG A 42 12.00 12.62 5.34
CA ARG A 42 11.85 11.23 5.76
C ARG A 42 10.37 10.82 5.84
N ARG A 43 9.50 11.72 6.31
CA ARG A 43 8.06 11.49 6.34
C ARG A 43 7.50 11.30 4.93
N ASP A 44 7.89 12.15 3.98
CA ASP A 44 7.44 12.07 2.60
C ASP A 44 7.92 10.75 1.94
N GLU A 45 9.14 10.28 2.28
CA GLU A 45 9.63 8.97 1.87
C GLU A 45 8.80 7.81 2.45
N LEU A 46 8.45 7.89 3.75
CA LEU A 46 7.61 6.90 4.41
C LEU A 46 6.21 6.84 3.77
N HIS A 47 5.60 8.00 3.49
CA HIS A 47 4.31 8.04 2.81
C HIS A 47 4.37 7.41 1.41
N LYS A 48 5.42 7.67 0.62
CA LYS A 48 5.62 7.02 -0.68
C LYS A 48 5.74 5.50 -0.56
N LYS A 49 6.52 5.02 0.42
CA LYS A 49 6.63 3.57 0.70
C LYS A 49 5.31 2.96 1.15
N PHE A 50 4.54 3.68 1.97
CA PHE A 50 3.22 3.25 2.43
C PHE A 50 2.23 3.14 1.26
N ALA A 51 2.20 4.14 0.37
CA ALA A 51 1.40 4.10 -0.85
C ALA A 51 1.78 2.92 -1.77
N LEU A 52 3.08 2.66 -1.95
CA LEU A 52 3.55 1.49 -2.70
C LEU A 52 3.13 0.17 -2.05
N TRP A 53 3.23 0.08 -0.72
CA TRP A 53 2.81 -1.11 0.02
C TRP A 53 1.31 -1.37 -0.16
N ILE A 54 0.48 -0.32 -0.07
CA ILE A 54 -0.96 -0.42 -0.30
C ILE A 54 -1.25 -1.00 -1.69
N VAL A 55 -0.66 -0.43 -2.73
CA VAL A 55 -0.93 -0.85 -4.13
C VAL A 55 -0.43 -2.27 -4.39
N ARG A 56 0.79 -2.60 -3.96
CA ARG A 56 1.39 -3.92 -4.19
C ARG A 56 0.67 -5.06 -3.49
N ASN A 57 0.03 -4.78 -2.36
CA ASN A 57 -0.64 -5.78 -1.54
C ASN A 57 -2.17 -5.67 -1.62
N ASN A 58 -2.70 -4.94 -2.60
CA ASN A 58 -4.12 -4.73 -2.82
C ASN A 58 -4.88 -4.34 -1.53
N ARG A 59 -4.33 -3.39 -0.78
CA ARG A 59 -4.91 -2.95 0.50
C ARG A 59 -5.90 -1.80 0.29
N PRO A 60 -6.88 -1.62 1.18
CA PRO A 60 -7.75 -0.46 1.16
C PRO A 60 -6.95 0.84 1.25
N LEU A 61 -7.27 1.82 0.40
CA LEU A 61 -6.59 3.13 0.38
C LEU A 61 -6.76 3.91 1.70
N LYS A 62 -7.82 3.60 2.46
CA LYS A 62 -8.14 4.21 3.75
C LYS A 62 -7.56 3.45 4.95
N ILE A 63 -6.74 2.42 4.76
CA ILE A 63 -6.32 1.53 5.86
C ILE A 63 -5.63 2.28 7.00
N GLY A 64 -4.80 3.30 6.70
CA GLY A 64 -4.17 4.14 7.73
C GLY A 64 -5.16 5.00 8.53
N GLU A 65 -6.39 5.16 8.02
CA GLU A 65 -7.48 5.88 8.69
C GLU A 65 -8.44 4.96 9.45
N SER A 66 -8.71 3.78 8.90
CA SER A 66 -9.76 2.88 9.37
C SER A 66 -9.28 1.77 10.30
N ASP A 67 -7.98 1.48 10.31
CA ASP A 67 -7.40 0.37 11.07
C ASP A 67 -6.68 0.88 12.32
N PRO A 68 -7.26 0.68 13.53
CA PRO A 68 -6.63 1.11 14.77
C PRO A 68 -5.41 0.27 15.14
N GLU A 69 -5.38 -1.03 14.83
CA GLU A 69 -4.25 -1.90 15.16
C GLU A 69 -3.02 -1.51 14.36
N LEU A 70 -3.21 -1.15 13.09
CA LEU A 70 -2.14 -0.60 12.27
C LEU A 70 -1.58 0.68 12.89
N ARG A 71 -2.44 1.58 13.36
CA ARG A 71 -2.01 2.84 14.00
C ARG A 71 -1.22 2.56 15.28
N ASP A 72 -1.69 1.63 16.12
CA ASP A 72 -0.99 1.25 17.34
C ASP A 72 0.41 0.72 17.06
N ILE A 73 0.61 -0.05 15.99
CA ILE A 73 1.93 -0.49 15.55
C ILE A 73 2.82 0.70 15.15
N PHE A 74 2.29 1.63 14.37
CA PHE A 74 3.05 2.83 13.98
C PHE A 74 3.36 3.73 15.18
N ASP A 75 2.42 3.91 16.10
CA ASP A 75 2.61 4.69 17.32
C ASP A 75 3.63 4.02 18.25
N PHE A 76 3.63 2.68 18.35
CA PHE A 76 4.67 1.94 19.08
C PHE A 76 6.06 2.12 18.47
N ILE A 77 6.18 2.03 17.14
CA ILE A 77 7.47 2.14 16.44
C ILE A 77 8.01 3.58 16.46
N PHE A 78 7.13 4.56 16.22
CA PHE A 78 7.53 5.96 16.03
C PHE A 78 7.28 6.84 17.26
N GLN A 79 6.67 6.31 18.32
CA GLN A 79 6.37 7.02 19.57
C GLN A 79 5.61 8.35 19.31
N GLY A 80 4.67 8.34 18.37
CA GLY A 80 3.91 9.51 17.93
C GLY A 80 4.66 10.47 16.99
N GLY A 81 5.92 10.20 16.66
CA GLY A 81 6.73 11.02 15.74
C GLY A 81 6.34 10.91 14.26
N TYR A 82 5.46 9.97 13.91
CA TYR A 82 4.92 9.75 12.57
C TYR A 82 3.49 9.24 12.65
N THR A 83 2.61 9.78 11.80
CA THR A 83 1.25 9.30 11.61
C THR A 83 1.11 8.76 10.19
N PRO A 84 0.48 7.58 9.99
CA PRO A 84 0.19 7.06 8.65
C PRO A 84 -0.55 8.08 7.78
N PRO A 85 -0.30 8.09 6.45
CA PRO A 85 -0.90 9.07 5.56
C PRO A 85 -2.41 8.87 5.45
N THR A 86 -3.12 9.98 5.29
CA THR A 86 -4.55 9.98 4.95
C THR A 86 -4.79 9.40 3.56
N TYR A 87 -6.02 8.97 3.31
CA TYR A 87 -6.49 8.54 1.99
C TYR A 87 -6.10 9.52 0.89
N LYS A 88 -6.29 10.83 1.14
CA LYS A 88 -5.98 11.89 0.17
C LYS A 88 -4.49 11.91 -0.18
N LEU A 89 -3.62 11.78 0.84
CA LEU A 89 -2.18 11.73 0.65
C LEU A 89 -1.74 10.44 -0.05
N VAL A 90 -2.30 9.30 0.33
CA VAL A 90 -2.07 8.02 -0.35
C VAL A 90 -2.41 8.14 -1.83
N THR A 91 -3.61 8.64 -2.17
CA THR A 91 -4.02 8.86 -3.56
C THR A 91 -3.06 9.80 -4.29
N GLN A 92 -2.65 10.90 -3.67
CA GLN A 92 -1.68 11.83 -4.26
C GLN A 92 -0.37 11.13 -4.60
N TYR A 93 0.23 10.40 -3.65
CA TYR A 93 1.48 9.68 -3.91
C TYR A 93 1.33 8.57 -4.94
N ILE A 94 0.19 7.86 -4.97
CA ILE A 94 -0.10 6.89 -6.03
C ILE A 94 -0.11 7.58 -7.40
N LEU A 95 -0.74 8.75 -7.52
CA LEU A 95 -0.76 9.51 -8.77
C LEU A 95 0.64 9.99 -9.17
N GLU A 96 1.43 10.50 -8.23
CA GLU A 96 2.83 10.89 -8.48
C GLU A 96 3.66 9.70 -8.98
N LEU A 97 3.60 8.57 -8.27
CA LEU A 97 4.29 7.33 -8.64
C LEU A 97 3.81 6.77 -9.98
N SER A 98 2.54 6.97 -10.32
CA SER A 98 1.98 6.53 -11.60
C SER A 98 2.63 7.25 -12.79
N VAL A 99 3.05 8.51 -12.63
CA VAL A 99 3.76 9.26 -13.69
C VAL A 99 5.09 8.57 -14.00
N GLU A 100 5.87 8.25 -12.96
CA GLU A 100 7.13 7.53 -13.11
C GLU A 100 6.92 6.12 -13.68
N GLY A 101 5.89 5.42 -13.20
CA GLY A 101 5.51 4.10 -13.71
C GLY A 101 5.19 4.13 -15.21
N ARG A 102 4.41 5.11 -15.67
CA ARG A 102 4.09 5.28 -17.10
C ARG A 102 5.33 5.50 -17.97
N GLN A 103 6.30 6.29 -17.50
CA GLN A 103 7.54 6.51 -18.25
C GLN A 103 8.36 5.23 -18.39
N LYS A 104 8.40 4.39 -17.34
CA LYS A 104 9.08 3.09 -17.39
C LYS A 104 8.42 2.14 -18.38
N VAL A 105 7.08 2.01 -18.32
CA VAL A 105 6.31 1.19 -19.27
C VAL A 105 6.52 1.69 -20.70
N LYS A 106 6.48 3.00 -20.93
CA LYS A 106 6.77 3.58 -22.25
C LYS A 106 8.18 3.22 -22.75
N ALA A 107 9.20 3.34 -21.92
CA ALA A 107 10.57 3.01 -22.29
C ALA A 107 10.72 1.51 -22.65
N GLU A 108 10.09 0.64 -21.87
CA GLU A 108 10.04 -0.81 -22.12
C GLU A 108 9.36 -1.13 -23.45
N LEU A 109 8.21 -0.51 -23.73
CA LEU A 109 7.49 -0.70 -24.99
C LEU A 109 8.30 -0.24 -26.22
N LEU A 110 8.96 0.92 -26.13
CA LEU A 110 9.82 1.41 -27.22
C LEU A 110 11.00 0.47 -27.48
N LEU A 111 11.58 -0.11 -26.42
CA LEU A 111 12.64 -1.10 -26.56
C LEU A 111 12.14 -2.35 -27.27
N LEU A 112 10.98 -2.88 -26.88
CA LEU A 112 10.37 -4.07 -27.51
C LEU A 112 10.10 -3.86 -28.99
N ILE A 113 9.53 -2.70 -29.36
CA ILE A 113 9.29 -2.34 -30.76
C ILE A 113 10.61 -2.26 -31.54
N SER A 114 11.67 -1.69 -30.93
CA SER A 114 12.99 -1.63 -31.58
C SER A 114 13.62 -3.00 -31.81
N GLN A 115 13.22 -4.02 -31.03
CA GLN A 115 13.63 -5.41 -31.16
C GLN A 115 12.74 -6.19 -32.15
N GLY A 116 11.72 -5.57 -32.74
CA GLY A 116 10.77 -6.23 -33.63
C GLY A 116 9.68 -7.01 -32.92
N VAL A 117 9.56 -6.90 -31.59
CA VAL A 117 8.45 -7.48 -30.82
C VAL A 117 7.24 -6.56 -30.97
N LEU A 118 6.15 -7.12 -31.50
CA LEU A 118 4.89 -6.40 -31.66
C LEU A 118 3.96 -6.67 -30.47
N PRO A 119 3.75 -5.69 -29.58
CA PRO A 119 2.81 -5.84 -28.49
C PRO A 119 1.37 -5.82 -29.03
N SER A 120 0.50 -6.60 -28.39
CA SER A 120 -0.93 -6.65 -28.68
C SER A 120 -1.71 -5.85 -27.64
N ILE A 121 -2.89 -5.36 -28.02
CA ILE A 121 -3.78 -4.61 -27.15
C ILE A 121 -5.10 -5.37 -27.00
N ALA A 122 -5.57 -5.52 -25.77
CA ALA A 122 -6.91 -6.01 -25.46
C ALA A 122 -7.68 -4.95 -24.68
N GLY A 123 -8.98 -4.91 -24.91
CA GLY A 123 -9.90 -4.08 -24.15
C GLY A 123 -10.99 -4.96 -23.55
N ASP A 124 -11.33 -4.69 -22.30
CA ASP A 124 -12.46 -5.31 -21.61
C ASP A 124 -13.42 -4.22 -21.13
N LEU A 125 -14.70 -4.43 -21.41
CA LEU A 125 -15.77 -3.50 -21.11
C LEU A 125 -16.77 -4.20 -20.20
N TRP A 126 -16.90 -3.70 -18.98
CA TRP A 126 -17.86 -4.22 -18.01
C TRP A 126 -18.68 -3.10 -17.41
N SER A 127 -19.87 -3.47 -16.91
CA SER A 127 -20.75 -2.55 -16.22
C SER A 127 -21.44 -3.22 -15.04
N GLU A 128 -21.48 -2.53 -13.91
CA GLU A 128 -22.15 -2.98 -12.70
C GLU A 128 -22.70 -1.78 -11.92
N GLY A 129 -23.95 -1.89 -11.41
CA GLY A 129 -24.52 -0.88 -10.51
C GLY A 129 -24.60 0.55 -11.08
N GLY A 130 -24.76 0.69 -12.40
CA GLY A 130 -24.78 2.01 -13.07
C GLY A 130 -23.41 2.60 -13.37
N ILE A 131 -22.33 1.86 -13.10
CA ILE A 131 -20.97 2.21 -13.49
C ILE A 131 -20.59 1.35 -14.69
N ALA A 132 -20.02 1.96 -15.73
CA ALA A 132 -19.35 1.22 -16.80
C ALA A 132 -17.89 1.66 -16.89
N ILE A 133 -16.99 0.70 -17.08
CA ILE A 133 -15.54 0.92 -17.17
C ILE A 133 -15.03 0.20 -18.41
N PHE A 134 -14.19 0.90 -19.16
CA PHE A 134 -13.42 0.31 -20.24
C PHE A 134 -11.96 0.20 -19.81
N GLY A 135 -11.52 -1.03 -19.53
CA GLY A 135 -10.14 -1.39 -19.23
C GLY A 135 -9.37 -1.75 -20.50
N ILE A 136 -8.17 -1.23 -20.66
CA ILE A 136 -7.32 -1.47 -21.83
C ILE A 136 -5.96 -1.93 -21.34
N LEU A 137 -5.51 -3.07 -21.86
CA LEU A 137 -4.26 -3.74 -21.53
C LEU A 137 -3.39 -3.81 -22.77
N ILE A 138 -2.07 -3.72 -22.58
CA ILE A 138 -1.06 -4.08 -23.57
C ILE A 138 -0.32 -5.32 -23.08
N TYR A 139 -0.04 -6.24 -23.98
CA TYR A 139 0.62 -7.49 -23.64
C TYR A 139 1.54 -7.99 -24.76
N TRP A 140 2.56 -8.75 -24.39
CA TRP A 140 3.54 -9.32 -25.32
C TRP A 140 4.19 -10.58 -24.73
N LEU A 141 4.90 -11.30 -25.59
CA LEU A 141 5.85 -12.35 -25.20
C LEU A 141 7.27 -11.80 -25.38
N ASP A 142 8.12 -12.01 -24.38
CA ASP A 142 9.54 -11.66 -24.51
C ASP A 142 10.36 -12.76 -25.22
N GLU A 143 11.67 -12.54 -25.34
CA GLU A 143 12.62 -13.49 -25.93
C GLU A 143 12.67 -14.86 -25.20
N ASN A 144 12.23 -14.91 -23.95
CA ASN A 144 12.16 -16.11 -23.12
C ASN A 144 10.75 -16.72 -23.10
N MET A 145 9.85 -16.29 -23.99
CA MET A 145 8.44 -16.70 -24.03
C MET A 145 7.68 -16.42 -22.73
N GLN A 146 8.10 -15.43 -21.95
CA GLN A 146 7.36 -14.99 -20.77
C GLN A 146 6.27 -14.00 -21.18
N TYR A 147 5.07 -14.20 -20.64
CA TYR A 147 3.94 -13.32 -20.83
C TYR A 147 4.05 -12.09 -19.94
N HIS A 148 3.94 -10.93 -20.56
CA HIS A 148 3.91 -9.64 -19.89
C HIS A 148 2.62 -8.92 -20.22
N GLU A 149 1.99 -8.34 -19.21
CA GLU A 149 0.81 -7.49 -19.34
C GLU A 149 0.97 -6.19 -18.55
N LYS A 150 0.45 -5.09 -19.09
CA LYS A 150 0.39 -3.79 -18.43
C LYS A 150 -0.95 -3.12 -18.71
N LEU A 151 -1.53 -2.50 -17.69
CA LEU A 151 -2.72 -1.66 -17.86
C LEU A 151 -2.34 -0.34 -18.55
N LEU A 152 -2.86 -0.14 -19.76
CA LEU A 152 -2.75 1.12 -20.51
C LEU A 152 -3.70 2.18 -19.96
N GLY A 153 -4.90 1.76 -19.55
CA GLY A 153 -5.88 2.65 -18.95
C GLY A 153 -7.11 1.92 -18.47
N ALA A 154 -7.81 2.53 -17.51
CA ALA A 154 -9.15 2.16 -17.12
C ALA A 154 -9.95 3.46 -17.08
N ILE A 155 -10.90 3.60 -17.98
CA ILE A 155 -11.66 4.84 -18.15
C ILE A 155 -13.13 4.63 -17.79
N PRO A 156 -13.78 5.59 -17.12
CA PRO A 156 -15.23 5.62 -17.04
C PRO A 156 -15.83 5.63 -18.44
N PHE A 157 -16.82 4.77 -18.66
CA PHE A 157 -17.47 4.59 -19.95
C PHE A 157 -19.01 4.55 -19.81
N GLY A 158 -19.54 5.05 -18.69
CA GLY A 158 -20.98 5.05 -18.38
C GLY A 158 -21.79 6.06 -19.19
N ASP A 159 -21.20 7.23 -19.47
CA ASP A 159 -21.88 8.34 -20.15
C ASP A 159 -21.67 8.35 -21.68
N VAL A 160 -21.00 7.31 -22.21
CA VAL A 160 -20.62 7.23 -23.62
C VAL A 160 -21.36 6.06 -24.26
N ARG A 161 -21.82 6.23 -25.50
CA ARG A 161 -22.41 5.14 -26.27
C ARG A 161 -21.33 4.15 -26.68
N HIS A 162 -21.48 2.87 -26.34
CA HIS A 162 -20.48 1.81 -26.56
C HIS A 162 -20.39 1.37 -28.02
N THR A 163 -20.00 2.29 -28.89
CA THR A 163 -19.86 2.06 -30.33
C THR A 163 -18.41 1.77 -30.69
N GLY A 164 -18.19 1.09 -31.82
CA GLY A 164 -16.85 0.84 -32.35
C GLY A 164 -15.96 2.09 -32.43
N PRO A 165 -16.46 3.24 -32.96
CA PRO A 165 -15.69 4.49 -32.98
C PRO A 165 -15.29 5.01 -31.59
N GLU A 166 -16.17 4.92 -30.59
CA GLU A 166 -15.87 5.39 -29.24
C GLU A 166 -14.84 4.49 -28.53
N ILE A 167 -14.97 3.18 -28.71
CA ILE A 167 -13.98 2.21 -28.23
C ILE A 167 -12.63 2.48 -28.90
N ALA A 168 -12.58 2.63 -30.22
CA ALA A 168 -11.35 2.93 -30.96
C ALA A 168 -10.72 4.26 -30.52
N ARG A 169 -11.52 5.30 -30.29
CA ARG A 169 -11.07 6.60 -29.78
C ARG A 169 -10.43 6.46 -28.40
N ALA A 170 -11.10 5.76 -27.48
CA ALA A 170 -10.60 5.50 -26.13
C ALA A 170 -9.27 4.71 -26.16
N THR A 171 -9.20 3.64 -26.95
CA THR A 171 -7.99 2.84 -27.12
C THR A 171 -6.83 3.69 -27.63
N LYS A 172 -7.06 4.54 -28.64
CA LYS A 172 -6.03 5.44 -29.18
C LYS A 172 -5.52 6.45 -28.16
N ILE A 173 -6.41 7.03 -27.34
CA ILE A 173 -6.01 7.97 -26.28
C ILE A 173 -5.12 7.25 -25.24
N CYS A 174 -5.51 6.07 -24.79
CA CYS A 174 -4.72 5.30 -23.83
C CYS A 174 -3.36 4.87 -24.41
N ALA A 175 -3.33 4.43 -25.67
CA ALA A 175 -2.09 4.09 -26.37
C ALA A 175 -1.16 5.31 -26.54
N ALA A 176 -1.71 6.46 -26.93
CA ALA A 176 -0.95 7.70 -27.08
C ALA A 176 -0.34 8.18 -25.76
N ASN A 177 -1.08 8.07 -24.65
CA ASN A 177 -0.58 8.40 -23.31
C ASN A 177 0.62 7.56 -22.89
N MET A 178 0.79 6.38 -23.48
CA MET A 178 1.92 5.48 -23.25
C MET A 178 2.99 5.57 -24.35
N GLY A 179 2.85 6.49 -25.32
CA GLY A 179 3.80 6.68 -26.41
C GLY A 179 3.68 5.67 -27.56
N VAL A 180 2.51 5.04 -27.70
CA VAL A 180 2.24 3.89 -28.58
C VAL A 180 1.21 4.26 -29.68
N GLY A 181 0.97 5.56 -29.90
CA GLY A 181 -0.17 6.07 -30.68
C GLY A 181 -0.22 5.69 -32.16
N GLU A 182 0.83 5.05 -32.71
CA GLU A 182 0.93 4.65 -34.12
C GLU A 182 0.84 3.12 -34.34
N ILE A 183 0.54 2.30 -33.32
CA ILE A 183 0.51 0.82 -33.45
C ILE A 183 -0.79 0.27 -34.07
N THR A 184 -1.72 1.12 -34.53
CA THR A 184 -2.96 0.67 -35.19
C THR A 184 -3.03 1.07 -36.65
#